data_AF-A0A7R9PCR0-F1
#
_entry.id   AF-A0A7R9PCR0-F1
#
_cell.length_a   1.000
_cell.length_b   1.000
_cell.length_c   1.000
_cell.angle_alpha   90.00
_cell.angle_beta   90.00
_cell.angle_gamma   90.00
#
_symmetry.space_group_name_H-M   'P 1'
#
loop_
_entity.id
_entity.type
_entity.pdbx_description
1 polymer ?
#
loop_
_entity_poly.entity_id
_entity_poly.type
_entity_poly.pdbx_seq_one_letter_code
_entity_poly.pdbx_strand_id
1 'polypeptide(L)'
;VCSSTVDMTAYQSLALVFSQRCLESGITEVYCNMEAKPGSKVASFLSGVEQGGLVLSEPARFRPQGPRSLHKPEKPWEVIE
;
A
#
# COMPACT_ATOMS: atom_id res chain seq x y z
N VAL A 1 -14.38 -13.32 25.41
CA VAL A 1 -13.94 -13.98 24.15
C VAL A 1 -12.42 -14.03 24.20
N CYS A 2 -11.83 -15.22 24.31
CA CYS A 2 -10.37 -15.36 24.31
C CYS A 2 -9.88 -15.33 22.86
N SER A 3 -9.65 -14.14 22.32
CA SER A 3 -9.14 -13.96 20.96
C SER A 3 -7.64 -14.23 20.96
N SER A 4 -7.20 -15.28 20.25
CA SER A 4 -5.78 -15.59 20.12
C SER A 4 -5.14 -14.64 19.12
N THR A 5 -3.86 -14.28 19.31
CA THR A 5 -3.13 -13.37 18.42
C THR A 5 -2.88 -13.96 17.02
N VAL A 6 -3.15 -15.25 16.84
CA VAL A 6 -2.99 -15.96 15.56
C VAL A 6 -4.30 -16.19 14.82
N ASP A 7 -5.44 -15.76 15.36
CA ASP A 7 -6.76 -15.98 14.76
C ASP A 7 -7.03 -15.00 13.62
N MET A 8 -7.95 -15.35 12.71
CA MET A 8 -8.34 -14.48 11.58
C MET A 8 -8.79 -13.08 12.03
N THR A 9 -9.50 -12.99 13.16
CA THR A 9 -9.99 -11.73 13.74
C THR A 9 -8.85 -10.83 14.22
N ALA A 10 -7.74 -11.41 14.67
CA ALA A 10 -6.54 -10.66 15.04
C ALA A 10 -5.91 -10.00 13.81
N TYR A 11 -5.81 -10.71 12.68
CA TYR A 11 -5.32 -10.15 11.42
C TYR A 11 -6.21 -9.00 10.91
N GLN A 12 -7.54 -9.16 10.97
CA GLN A 12 -8.48 -8.09 10.57
C GLN A 12 -8.32 -6.85 11.44
N SER A 13 -8.25 -7.02 12.76
CA SER A 13 -8.08 -5.90 13.70
C SER A 13 -6.73 -5.20 13.49
N LEU A 14 -5.67 -5.97 13.24
CA LEU A 14 -4.34 -5.45 12.95
C LEU A 14 -4.33 -4.67 11.63
N ALA A 15 -5.04 -5.14 10.60
CA ALA A 15 -5.17 -4.44 9.33
C ALA A 15 -5.78 -3.04 9.47
N LEU A 16 -6.84 -2.92 10.30
CA LEU A 16 -7.50 -1.63 10.56
C LEU A 16 -6.61 -0.64 11.32
N VAL A 17 -5.95 -1.11 12.38
CA VAL A 17 -5.03 -0.25 13.14
C VAL A 17 -3.83 0.14 12.27
N PHE A 18 -3.30 -0.80 11.50
CA PHE A 18 -2.20 -0.55 10.57
C PHE A 18 -2.56 0.52 9.54
N SER A 19 -3.68 0.37 8.85
CA SER A 19 -4.11 1.34 7.84
C SER A 19 -4.37 2.72 8.43
N GLN A 20 -5.03 2.78 9.59
CA GLN A 20 -5.24 4.04 10.30
C GLN A 20 -3.91 4.74 10.62
N ARG A 21 -2.92 4.03 11.17
CA ARG A 21 -1.62 4.63 11.51
C ARG A 21 -0.85 5.08 10.28
N CYS A 22 -0.91 4.34 9.19
CA CYS A 22 -0.31 4.75 7.93
C CYS A 22 -0.92 6.07 7.45
N LEU A 23 -2.25 6.17 7.40
CA LEU A 23 -2.93 7.39 6.98
C LEU A 23 -2.64 8.58 7.90
N GLU A 24 -2.62 8.37 9.22
CA GLU A 24 -2.23 9.40 10.20
C GLU A 24 -0.79 9.90 9.98
N SER A 25 0.09 9.05 9.45
CA SER A 25 1.47 9.41 9.10
C SER A 25 1.65 9.94 7.66
N GLY A 26 0.57 10.06 6.89
CA GLY A 26 0.60 10.50 5.49
C GLY A 26 1.04 9.42 4.49
N ILE A 27 1.07 8.16 4.90
CA ILE A 27 1.34 7.02 4.01
C ILE A 27 0.01 6.57 3.39
N THR A 28 -0.13 6.73 2.07
CA THR A 28 -1.35 6.40 1.30
C THR A 28 -1.19 5.15 0.43
N GLU A 29 0.02 4.87 -0.05
CA GLU A 29 0.32 3.73 -0.92
C GLU A 29 1.45 2.87 -0.35
N VAL A 30 1.30 1.54 -0.43
CA VAL A 30 2.29 0.57 0.05
C VAL A 30 2.37 -0.61 -0.92
N TYR A 31 3.57 -1.04 -1.30
CA TYR A 31 3.75 -2.24 -2.11
C TYR A 31 3.86 -3.51 -1.26
N CYS A 32 3.16 -4.58 -1.67
CA CYS A 32 3.26 -5.90 -1.07
C CYS A 32 3.73 -6.92 -2.10
N ASN A 33 4.85 -7.60 -1.85
CA ASN A 33 5.40 -8.65 -2.71
C ASN A 33 4.90 -10.07 -2.34
N MET A 34 3.85 -10.18 -1.52
CA MET A 34 3.34 -11.49 -1.10
C MET A 34 2.11 -11.86 -1.93
N GLU A 35 2.16 -13.02 -2.57
CA GLU A 35 0.97 -13.62 -3.20
C GLU A 35 0.09 -14.27 -2.13
N ALA A 36 -1.00 -13.59 -1.76
CA ALA A 36 -1.95 -14.14 -0.80
C ALA A 36 -2.81 -15.23 -1.44
N LYS A 37 -2.74 -16.45 -0.89
CA LYS A 37 -3.68 -17.52 -1.28
C LYS A 37 -5.10 -17.14 -0.86
N PRO A 38 -6.13 -17.41 -1.69
CA PRO A 38 -7.52 -17.13 -1.33
C PRO A 38 -7.90 -17.88 -0.04
N GLY A 39 -8.59 -17.19 0.87
CA GLY A 39 -8.97 -17.74 2.18
C GLY A 39 -7.85 -17.77 3.23
N SER A 40 -6.65 -17.30 2.92
CA SER A 40 -5.56 -17.21 3.90
C SER A 40 -5.74 -16.03 4.87
N LYS A 41 -5.07 -16.12 6.03
CA LYS A 41 -4.98 -15.02 7.02
C LYS A 41 -4.42 -13.74 6.41
N VAL A 42 -3.43 -13.90 5.53
CA VAL A 42 -2.81 -12.80 4.79
C VAL A 42 -3.80 -12.19 3.81
N ALA A 43 -4.62 -12.98 3.10
CA ALA A 43 -5.65 -12.44 2.21
C ALA A 43 -6.68 -11.61 2.99
N SER A 44 -7.11 -12.06 4.17
CA SER A 44 -8.02 -11.28 5.01
C SER A 44 -7.36 -10.01 5.56
N PHE A 45 -6.06 -10.04 5.85
CA PHE A 45 -5.30 -8.86 6.25
C PHE A 45 -5.24 -7.83 5.11
N LEU A 46 -4.80 -8.24 3.92
CA LEU A 46 -4.68 -7.36 2.76
C LEU A 46 -6.02 -6.73 2.38
N SER A 47 -7.10 -7.52 2.39
CA SER A 47 -8.45 -6.98 2.15
C SER A 47 -8.86 -5.96 3.22
N GLY A 48 -8.50 -6.19 4.49
CA GLY A 48 -8.74 -5.21 5.57
C GLY A 48 -7.93 -3.92 5.42
N VAL A 49 -6.70 -4.02 4.89
CA VAL A 49 -5.84 -2.85 4.61
C VAL A 49 -6.44 -1.99 3.49
N GLU A 50 -6.90 -2.62 2.40
CA GLU A 50 -7.57 -1.93 1.29
C GLU A 50 -8.89 -1.27 1.74
N GLN A 51 -9.69 -1.96 2.55
CA GLN A 51 -10.89 -1.39 3.17
C GLN A 51 -10.58 -0.20 4.09
N GLY A 52 -9.39 -0.19 4.69
CA GLY A 52 -8.89 0.92 5.49
C GLY A 52 -8.44 2.14 4.69
N GLY A 53 -8.50 2.10 3.35
CA GLY A 53 -8.20 3.23 2.47
C GLY A 53 -6.76 3.31 1.98
N LEU A 54 -5.92 2.33 2.32
CA LEU A 54 -4.56 2.21 1.76
C LEU A 54 -4.61 1.54 0.38
N VAL A 55 -3.76 2.01 -0.54
CA VAL A 55 -3.60 1.40 -1.86
C VAL A 55 -2.40 0.45 -1.85
N LEU A 56 -2.62 -0.81 -2.23
CA LEU A 56 -1.56 -1.84 -2.27
C LEU A 56 -0.68 -1.80 -3.53
N SER A 57 -0.54 -0.62 -4.15
CA SER A 57 0.26 -0.40 -5.35
C SER A 57 0.99 0.92 -5.23
N GLU A 58 2.31 0.90 -5.42
CA GLU A 58 3.12 2.12 -5.49
C GLU A 58 2.92 2.85 -6.83
N PRO A 59 3.05 4.19 -6.84
CA PRO A 59 3.08 4.96 -8.07
C PRO A 59 4.34 4.63 -8.89
N ALA A 60 4.25 4.87 -10.20
CA ALA A 60 5.37 4.66 -11.09
C ALA A 60 6.55 5.56 -10.69
N ARG A 61 7.69 4.93 -10.41
CA ARG A 61 8.93 5.66 -10.13
C ARG A 61 9.35 6.47 -11.36
N PHE A 62 9.57 7.77 -11.19
CA PHE A 62 10.17 8.62 -12.22
C PHE A 62 11.56 8.08 -12.58
N ARG A 63 11.78 7.76 -13.86
CA ARG A 63 13.08 7.33 -14.38
C ARG A 63 13.62 8.39 -15.34
N PRO A 64 14.87 8.86 -15.16
CA PRO A 64 15.46 9.78 -16.12
C PRO A 64 15.51 9.12 -17.49
N GLN A 65 14.99 9.82 -18.49
CA GLN A 65 14.98 9.30 -19.86
C GLN A 65 16.34 9.51 -20.52
N GLY A 66 16.68 8.60 -21.44
CA GLY A 66 17.95 8.67 -22.17
C GLY A 66 18.06 9.93 -23.04
N PRO A 67 19.28 10.29 -23.49
CA PRO A 67 19.54 11.55 -24.20
C PRO A 67 18.71 11.75 -25.48
N ARG A 68 18.38 10.65 -26.16
CA ARG A 68 17.62 10.63 -27.42
C ARG A 68 16.11 10.47 -27.23
N SER A 69 15.59 10.56 -26.01
CA SER A 69 14.15 10.51 -25.82
C SER A 69 13.50 11.76 -26.37
N LEU A 70 12.57 11.56 -27.33
CA LEU A 70 11.72 12.60 -27.90
C LEU A 70 10.75 13.19 -26.88
N HIS A 71 10.38 12.44 -25.84
CA HIS A 71 9.43 12.89 -24.83
C HIS A 71 10.02 12.74 -23.44
N LYS A 72 10.36 13.87 -22.82
CA LYS A 72 10.87 13.92 -21.45
C LYS A 72 9.70 14.30 -20.55
N PRO A 73 9.19 13.37 -19.71
CA PRO A 73 8.17 13.72 -18.74
C PRO A 73 8.72 14.80 -17.82
N GLU A 74 7.88 15.78 -17.52
CA GLU A 74 8.20 16.79 -16.51
C GLU A 74 8.47 16.11 -15.17
N LYS A 75 9.38 16.72 -14.39
CA LYS A 75 9.65 16.24 -13.05
C LYS A 75 8.41 16.58 -12.20
N PRO A 76 7.75 15.59 -11.58
CA PRO A 76 6.51 15.84 -10.85
C PRO A 76 6.67 16.72 -9.61
N TRP A 77 7.91 17.01 -9.18
CA TRP A 77 8.25 17.88 -8.06
C TRP A 77 8.78 19.27 -8.48
N GLU A 78 8.82 19.57 -9.77
CA GLU A 78 9.29 20.86 -10.29
C GLU A 78 8.07 21.76 -10.47
N VAL A 79 7.99 22.82 -9.66
CA VAL A 79 6.92 23.82 -9.73
C VAL A 79 7.40 24.95 -10.61
N ILE A 80 6.63 25.27 -11.65
CA ILE A 80 6.89 26.38 -12.56
C ILE A 80 6.02 27.55 -12.08
N GLU A 81 6.64 28.66 -11.71
CA GLU A 81 5.95 29.90 -11.27
C GLU A 81 5.38 30.72 -12.43
#